data_AF-A0A1C6FNJ1-F1
#
_entry.id   AF-A0A1C6FNJ1-F1
#
_cell.length_a   1.000
_cell.length_b   1.000
_cell.length_c   1.000
_cell.angle_alpha   90.00
_cell.angle_beta   90.00
_cell.angle_gamma   90.00
#
_symmetry.space_group_name_H-M   'P 1'
#
loop_
_entity.id
_entity.type
_entity.pdbx_description
1 polymer ?
#
loop_
_entity_poly.entity_id
_entity_poly.type
_entity_poly.pdbx_seq_one_letter_code
_entity_poly.pdbx_strand_id
1 'polypeptide(L)'
;MKSFKNYYPPYVILSFLYLLFIIFAFFLDSPLEIYQGLKRIIFSSDILITDYMELGGIGAALVNASLTSLLSISLLMINGIKPNGSTIMSLWLMTGFSFLGKNIFNIWPIILGVYLFSRYQKEPFLNYILVAILGTSLSPIVSQISFGDHLSTPIDFLIGILLGVLVGFILPPIASHSIKAHNGYNLYNIGFASGLLATLLMSILRSFGVNFDSRLIWHSGSNKILFILLMICCFYLIIVGLIRGKNKKSTLSTINKQTGRLISDFYILFGETTYINMGILGILATLFVVLIGGDLNGATICGIFTIIGFGAFGKNIKNTIPVVIGASIAALFNVNPITSPSLLLSILFSTTLAPICGKFGWKYGILAGVIHVNIVTNIGYLHGGLNLYNNGLAGGFVAMILIPLITTFKKEI
;
A
#
# COMPACT_ATOMS: atom_id res chain seq x y z
N MET A 1 -18.46 6.26 27.09
CA MET A 1 -17.77 7.03 26.02
C MET A 1 -16.44 7.55 26.56
N LYS A 2 -15.31 6.93 26.24
CA LYS A 2 -13.98 7.54 26.48
C LYS A 2 -13.89 8.76 25.57
N SER A 3 -13.89 9.95 26.16
CA SER A 3 -13.69 11.24 25.47
C SER A 3 -12.52 11.15 24.48
N PHE A 4 -12.67 11.72 23.28
CA PHE A 4 -11.63 11.97 22.27
C PHE A 4 -10.55 12.95 22.80
N LYS A 5 -10.00 12.68 23.99
CA LYS A 5 -9.06 13.55 24.70
C LYS A 5 -7.60 13.33 24.31
N ASN A 6 -7.33 12.35 23.45
CA ASN A 6 -5.97 12.02 23.03
C ASN A 6 -5.66 12.67 21.68
N TYR A 7 -5.19 13.92 21.72
CA TYR A 7 -4.65 14.61 20.55
C TYR A 7 -3.27 14.03 20.21
N TYR A 8 -3.24 13.05 19.30
CA TYR A 8 -1.96 12.55 18.79
C TYR A 8 -1.53 13.35 17.56
N PRO A 9 -0.36 14.01 17.58
CA PRO A 9 0.02 14.89 16.51
C PRO A 9 0.12 14.25 15.10
N PRO A 10 0.60 13.00 14.94
CA PRO A 10 0.56 12.32 13.64
C PRO A 10 -0.83 12.19 13.04
N TYR A 11 -1.84 11.89 13.85
CA TYR A 11 -3.22 11.80 13.36
C TYR A 11 -3.76 13.17 12.95
N VAL A 12 -3.42 14.24 13.68
CA VAL A 12 -3.81 15.60 13.27
C VAL A 12 -3.15 16.00 11.95
N ILE A 13 -1.87 15.73 11.78
CA ILE A 13 -1.11 15.99 10.56
C ILE A 13 -1.76 15.28 9.36
N LEU A 14 -2.07 13.99 9.51
CA LEU A 14 -2.67 13.21 8.42
C LEU A 14 -4.14 13.59 8.16
N SER A 15 -4.93 13.85 9.20
CA SER A 15 -6.30 14.35 9.04
C SER A 15 -6.34 15.68 8.29
N PHE A 16 -5.40 16.59 8.56
CA PHE A 16 -5.28 17.84 7.80
C PHE A 16 -5.02 17.58 6.30
N LEU A 17 -4.12 16.64 5.98
CA LEU A 17 -3.84 16.26 4.60
C LEU A 17 -5.09 15.68 3.91
N TYR A 18 -5.85 14.82 4.58
CA TYR A 18 -7.06 14.23 4.01
C TYR A 18 -8.20 15.24 3.83
N LEU A 19 -8.30 16.23 4.72
CA LEU A 19 -9.20 17.37 4.53
C LEU A 19 -8.77 18.22 3.33
N LEU A 20 -7.47 18.42 3.12
CA LEU A 20 -6.93 19.11 1.95
C LEU A 20 -7.31 18.38 0.65
N PHE A 21 -7.31 17.04 0.63
CA PHE A 21 -7.77 16.27 -0.54
C PHE A 21 -9.25 16.47 -0.83
N ILE A 22 -10.10 16.56 0.20
CA ILE A 22 -11.53 16.86 0.02
C ILE A 22 -11.70 18.26 -0.57
N ILE A 23 -11.00 19.25 -0.02
CA ILE A 23 -11.02 20.62 -0.55
C ILE A 23 -10.56 20.64 -2.02
N PHE A 24 -9.46 19.94 -2.32
CA PHE A 24 -8.93 19.84 -3.68
C PHE A 24 -9.92 19.15 -4.64
N ALA A 25 -10.64 18.12 -4.18
CA ALA A 25 -11.67 17.46 -4.96
C ALA A 25 -12.78 18.41 -5.40
N PHE A 26 -13.28 19.26 -4.49
CA PHE A 26 -14.34 20.23 -4.80
C PHE A 26 -13.85 21.42 -5.65
N PHE A 27 -12.55 21.60 -5.83
CA PHE A 27 -12.00 22.52 -6.83
C PHE A 27 -11.96 21.92 -8.24
N LEU A 28 -11.98 20.59 -8.37
CA LEU A 28 -11.91 19.89 -9.65
C LEU A 28 -13.29 19.52 -10.19
N ASP A 29 -14.13 18.95 -9.33
CA ASP A 29 -15.42 18.37 -9.71
C ASP A 29 -16.56 18.97 -8.87
N SER A 30 -17.75 19.08 -9.46
CA SER A 30 -18.96 19.49 -8.75
C SER A 30 -19.41 18.45 -7.71
N PRO A 31 -20.18 18.85 -6.68
CA PRO A 31 -20.71 17.90 -5.70
C PRO A 31 -21.51 16.73 -6.31
N LEU A 32 -22.21 16.98 -7.41
CA LEU A 32 -22.98 15.95 -8.12
C LEU A 32 -22.07 14.94 -8.82
N GLU A 33 -21.02 15.42 -9.50
CA GLU A 33 -20.03 14.56 -10.18
C GLU A 33 -19.28 13.69 -9.17
N ILE A 34 -18.87 14.27 -8.03
CA ILE A 34 -18.24 13.53 -6.93
C ILE A 34 -19.18 12.44 -6.41
N TYR A 35 -20.44 12.77 -6.15
CA TYR A 35 -21.42 11.81 -5.65
C TYR A 35 -21.67 10.66 -6.65
N GLN A 36 -21.83 10.96 -7.93
CA GLN A 36 -21.99 9.95 -8.98
C GLN A 36 -20.73 9.10 -9.15
N GLY A 37 -19.55 9.70 -9.08
CA GLY A 37 -18.27 9.00 -9.12
C GLY A 37 -18.07 8.05 -7.95
N LEU A 38 -18.43 8.47 -6.73
CA LEU A 38 -18.41 7.60 -5.55
C LEU A 38 -19.34 6.40 -5.71
N LYS A 39 -20.53 6.59 -6.29
CA LYS A 39 -21.41 5.45 -6.62
C LYS A 39 -20.74 4.48 -7.59
N ARG A 40 -20.14 4.99 -8.67
CA ARG A 40 -19.42 4.14 -9.64
C ARG A 40 -18.30 3.34 -8.97
N ILE A 41 -17.52 3.98 -8.09
CA ILE A 41 -16.45 3.34 -7.32
C ILE A 41 -16.96 2.25 -6.36
N ILE A 42 -18.11 2.45 -5.70
CA ILE A 42 -18.64 1.50 -4.71
C ILE A 42 -19.23 0.27 -5.38
N PHE A 43 -19.92 0.45 -6.50
CA PHE A 43 -20.66 -0.60 -7.21
C PHE A 43 -19.89 -1.21 -8.38
N SER A 44 -18.56 -1.07 -8.41
CA SER A 44 -17.69 -1.68 -9.41
C SER A 44 -16.92 -2.87 -8.86
N SER A 45 -16.54 -3.79 -9.75
CA SER A 45 -15.43 -4.71 -9.50
C SER A 45 -14.11 -3.94 -9.32
N ASP A 46 -13.41 -4.24 -8.22
CA ASP A 46 -12.16 -3.57 -7.82
C ASP A 46 -10.92 -4.45 -7.97
N ILE A 47 -10.96 -5.43 -8.90
CA ILE A 47 -9.79 -6.25 -9.23
C ILE A 47 -8.61 -5.35 -9.63
N LEU A 48 -7.41 -5.70 -9.17
CA LEU A 48 -6.18 -5.02 -9.57
C LEU A 48 -5.93 -5.23 -11.08
N ILE A 49 -5.85 -4.22 -11.94
CA ILE A 49 -5.68 -2.77 -11.70
C ILE A 49 -6.95 -1.98 -12.09
N THR A 50 -7.71 -1.48 -11.10
CA THR A 50 -8.86 -0.59 -11.30
C THR A 50 -8.58 0.82 -10.77
N ASP A 51 -8.17 1.73 -11.65
CA ASP A 51 -7.93 3.14 -11.27
C ASP A 51 -9.23 3.92 -11.05
N TYR A 52 -9.43 4.41 -9.83
CA TYR A 52 -10.62 5.16 -9.47
C TYR A 52 -10.70 6.57 -10.07
N MET A 53 -9.57 7.15 -10.49
CA MET A 53 -9.59 8.43 -11.19
C MET A 53 -10.24 8.31 -12.57
N GLU A 54 -9.97 7.20 -13.27
CA GLU A 54 -10.62 6.90 -14.56
C GLU A 54 -12.07 6.45 -14.37
N LEU A 55 -12.33 5.60 -13.37
CA LEU A 55 -13.66 5.05 -13.13
C LEU A 55 -14.66 6.08 -12.56
N GLY A 56 -14.23 6.84 -11.56
CA GLY A 56 -15.07 7.72 -10.77
C GLY A 56 -14.91 9.20 -11.12
N GLY A 57 -13.76 9.60 -11.66
CA GLY A 57 -13.31 10.99 -11.72
C GLY A 57 -12.34 11.32 -10.58
N ILE A 58 -11.48 12.33 -10.79
CA ILE A 58 -10.39 12.67 -9.86
C ILE A 58 -10.94 13.12 -8.51
N GLY A 59 -11.97 13.96 -8.50
CA GLY A 59 -12.59 14.45 -7.27
C GLY A 59 -13.24 13.32 -6.46
N ALA A 60 -13.96 12.41 -7.13
CA ALA A 60 -14.54 11.23 -6.47
C ALA A 60 -13.46 10.31 -5.86
N ALA A 61 -12.37 10.07 -6.59
CA ALA A 61 -11.26 9.26 -6.10
C ALA A 61 -10.57 9.90 -4.87
N LEU A 62 -10.36 11.22 -4.88
CA LEU A 62 -9.82 11.97 -3.74
C LEU A 62 -10.73 11.89 -2.52
N VAL A 63 -12.05 12.08 -2.70
CA VAL A 63 -13.01 11.98 -1.59
C VAL A 63 -13.06 10.55 -1.04
N ASN A 64 -13.05 9.52 -1.89
CA ASN A 64 -12.98 8.13 -1.44
C ASN A 64 -11.71 7.88 -0.60
N ALA A 65 -10.54 8.33 -1.09
CA ALA A 65 -9.27 8.20 -0.40
C ALA A 65 -9.25 8.92 0.95
N SER A 66 -9.84 10.12 1.04
CA SER A 66 -9.94 10.85 2.30
C SER A 66 -10.87 10.18 3.30
N LEU A 67 -12.07 9.77 2.88
CA LEU A 67 -13.05 9.17 3.77
C LEU A 67 -12.57 7.85 4.37
N THR A 68 -12.06 6.94 3.53
CA THR A 68 -11.45 5.67 3.97
C THR A 68 -10.31 5.89 4.98
N SER A 69 -9.48 6.91 4.74
CA SER A 69 -8.33 7.23 5.60
C SER A 69 -8.76 7.87 6.93
N LEU A 70 -9.74 8.78 6.92
CA LEU A 70 -10.32 9.39 8.12
C LEU A 70 -11.07 8.36 8.98
N LEU A 71 -11.78 7.42 8.35
CA LEU A 71 -12.40 6.28 9.04
C LEU A 71 -11.35 5.39 9.70
N SER A 72 -10.21 5.18 9.03
CA SER A 72 -9.08 4.42 9.59
C SER A 72 -8.43 5.14 10.77
N ILE A 73 -8.24 6.46 10.70
CA ILE A 73 -7.80 7.27 11.86
C ILE A 73 -8.81 7.15 13.01
N SER A 74 -10.11 7.23 12.72
CA SER A 74 -11.17 7.10 13.72
C SER A 74 -11.11 5.73 14.40
N LEU A 75 -10.91 4.65 13.64
CA LEU A 75 -10.74 3.30 14.16
C LEU A 75 -9.53 3.20 15.10
N LEU A 76 -8.38 3.76 14.71
CA LEU A 76 -7.18 3.79 15.55
C LEU A 76 -7.39 4.59 16.85
N MET A 77 -8.04 5.75 16.79
CA MET A 77 -8.28 6.61 17.95
C MET A 77 -9.29 6.00 18.92
N ILE A 78 -10.40 5.44 18.43
CA ILE A 78 -11.42 4.79 19.26
C ILE A 78 -10.83 3.62 20.05
N ASN A 79 -9.89 2.89 19.43
CA ASN A 79 -9.18 1.77 20.07
C ASN A 79 -7.95 2.21 20.89
N GLY A 80 -7.67 3.51 21.00
CA GLY A 80 -6.61 4.06 21.85
C GLY A 80 -5.18 3.80 21.35
N ILE A 81 -4.98 3.60 20.04
CA ILE A 81 -3.67 3.34 19.46
C ILE A 81 -2.82 4.60 19.45
N LYS A 82 -1.69 4.57 20.16
CA LYS A 82 -0.65 5.61 20.06
C LYS A 82 0.05 5.50 18.71
N PRO A 83 0.18 6.59 17.93
CA PRO A 83 0.83 6.52 16.64
C PRO A 83 2.33 6.24 16.76
N ASN A 84 2.77 5.37 15.86
CA ASN A 84 4.15 4.99 15.58
C ASN A 84 4.37 4.90 14.05
N GLY A 85 5.57 4.56 13.60
CA GLY A 85 5.91 4.47 12.19
C GLY A 85 5.03 3.47 11.44
N SER A 86 4.68 2.33 12.06
CA SER A 86 3.78 1.34 11.43
C SER A 86 2.36 1.86 11.20
N THR A 87 1.82 2.65 12.14
CA THR A 87 0.49 3.27 11.99
C THR A 87 0.49 4.42 10.99
N ILE A 88 1.58 5.21 10.93
CA ILE A 88 1.73 6.26 9.92
C ILE A 88 1.80 5.62 8.55
N MET A 89 2.63 4.58 8.40
CA MET A 89 2.75 3.80 7.17
C MET A 89 1.40 3.20 6.75
N SER A 90 0.66 2.57 7.67
CA SER A 90 -0.59 1.92 7.31
C SER A 90 -1.67 2.89 6.85
N LEU A 91 -1.69 4.12 7.39
CA LEU A 91 -2.56 5.19 6.94
C LEU A 91 -2.21 5.66 5.52
N TRP A 92 -0.92 5.85 5.20
CA TRP A 92 -0.49 6.16 3.84
C TRP A 92 -0.82 5.05 2.83
N LEU A 93 -0.70 3.77 3.24
CA LEU A 93 -1.14 2.65 2.41
C LEU A 93 -2.65 2.64 2.25
N MET A 94 -3.42 2.91 3.31
CA MET A 94 -4.87 3.02 3.20
C MET A 94 -5.25 4.09 2.19
N THR A 95 -4.67 5.29 2.29
CA THR A 95 -4.93 6.39 1.35
C THR A 95 -4.53 6.02 -0.07
N GLY A 96 -3.32 5.50 -0.27
CA GLY A 96 -2.80 5.14 -1.58
C GLY A 96 -3.68 4.09 -2.28
N PHE A 97 -3.98 2.98 -1.60
CA PHE A 97 -4.84 1.93 -2.14
C PHE A 97 -6.32 2.30 -2.18
N SER A 98 -6.71 3.45 -1.62
CA SER A 98 -8.06 3.99 -1.82
C SER A 98 -8.21 4.80 -3.10
N PHE A 99 -7.14 4.95 -3.88
CA PHE A 99 -7.22 5.28 -5.31
C PHE A 99 -7.26 4.04 -6.22
N LEU A 100 -7.03 2.85 -5.63
CA LEU A 100 -6.84 1.60 -6.35
C LEU A 100 -7.43 0.43 -5.54
N GLY A 101 -8.73 0.24 -5.67
CA GLY A 101 -9.46 -0.95 -5.24
C GLY A 101 -9.92 -1.03 -3.79
N LYS A 102 -9.64 -0.03 -2.94
CA LYS A 102 -10.27 0.13 -1.61
C LYS A 102 -11.28 1.26 -1.63
N ASN A 103 -12.50 1.01 -1.21
CA ASN A 103 -13.52 2.04 -1.10
C ASN A 103 -14.20 2.05 0.27
N ILE A 104 -14.99 3.08 0.53
CA ILE A 104 -15.66 3.28 1.83
C ILE A 104 -16.60 2.13 2.24
N PHE A 105 -16.95 1.23 1.30
CA PHE A 105 -17.81 0.08 1.53
C PHE A 105 -17.01 -1.23 1.71
N ASN A 106 -16.16 -1.57 0.73
CA ASN A 106 -15.55 -2.90 0.62
C ASN A 106 -14.51 -3.24 1.70
N ILE A 107 -14.05 -2.25 2.48
CA ILE A 107 -13.08 -2.46 3.56
C ILE A 107 -13.67 -3.11 4.82
N TRP A 108 -14.96 -2.92 5.09
CA TRP A 108 -15.56 -3.28 6.38
C TRP A 108 -15.68 -4.77 6.64
N PRO A 109 -16.07 -5.62 5.66
CA PRO A 109 -16.13 -7.06 5.89
C PRO A 109 -14.79 -7.66 6.33
N ILE A 110 -13.68 -7.19 5.74
CA ILE A 110 -12.33 -7.63 6.12
C ILE A 110 -12.00 -7.23 7.57
N ILE A 111 -12.27 -5.97 7.93
CA ILE A 111 -12.04 -5.46 9.28
C ILE A 111 -12.88 -6.22 10.30
N LEU A 112 -14.15 -6.52 9.97
CA LEU A 112 -15.05 -7.31 10.79
C LEU A 112 -14.51 -8.73 10.99
N GLY A 113 -14.00 -9.37 9.94
CA GLY A 113 -13.33 -10.67 10.04
C GLY A 113 -12.18 -10.68 11.04
N VAL A 114 -11.27 -9.70 10.94
CA VAL A 114 -10.14 -9.58 11.88
C VAL A 114 -10.62 -9.29 13.31
N TYR A 115 -11.68 -8.49 13.47
CA TYR A 115 -12.30 -8.27 14.77
C TYR A 115 -12.86 -9.57 15.37
N LEU A 116 -13.59 -10.36 14.58
CA LEU A 116 -14.10 -11.66 15.02
C LEU A 116 -12.96 -12.62 15.40
N PHE A 117 -11.83 -12.57 14.68
CA PHE A 117 -10.63 -13.33 15.06
C PHE A 117 -10.11 -12.92 16.44
N SER A 118 -10.03 -11.63 16.75
CA SER A 118 -9.58 -11.19 18.07
C SER A 118 -10.53 -11.65 19.18
N ARG A 119 -11.84 -11.68 18.91
CA ARG A 119 -12.85 -12.23 19.82
C ARG A 119 -12.69 -13.74 20.03
N TYR A 120 -12.41 -14.49 18.97
CA TYR A 120 -12.12 -15.92 19.03
C TYR A 120 -10.88 -16.20 19.91
N GLN A 121 -9.82 -15.42 19.74
CA GLN A 121 -8.61 -15.52 20.56
C GLN A 121 -8.76 -14.97 21.99
N LYS A 122 -9.91 -14.37 22.31
CA LYS A 122 -10.17 -13.69 23.59
C LYS A 122 -9.12 -12.61 23.90
N GLU A 123 -8.62 -11.95 22.85
CA GLU A 123 -7.62 -10.90 22.95
C GLU A 123 -8.20 -9.53 22.56
N PRO A 124 -7.63 -8.42 23.06
CA PRO A 124 -8.05 -7.09 22.66
C PRO A 124 -7.85 -6.84 21.15
N PHE A 125 -8.87 -6.26 20.48
CA PHE A 125 -8.79 -5.94 19.04
C PHE A 125 -7.62 -5.02 18.68
N LEU A 126 -7.15 -4.20 19.64
CA LEU A 126 -5.99 -3.33 19.48
C LEU A 126 -4.71 -4.09 19.05
N ASN A 127 -4.58 -5.37 19.40
CA ASN A 127 -3.46 -6.22 18.99
C ASN A 127 -3.48 -6.53 17.48
N TYR A 128 -4.66 -6.47 16.86
CA TYR A 128 -4.91 -6.89 15.49
C TYR A 128 -5.27 -5.73 14.55
N ILE A 129 -5.45 -4.52 15.06
CA ILE A 129 -5.94 -3.38 14.28
C ILE A 129 -5.04 -3.02 13.09
N LEU A 130 -3.72 -3.20 13.21
CA LEU A 130 -2.80 -2.98 12.09
C LEU A 130 -3.02 -4.00 10.98
N VAL A 131 -3.25 -5.26 11.35
CA VAL A 131 -3.64 -6.33 10.41
C VAL A 131 -5.02 -6.06 9.83
N ALA A 132 -5.98 -5.54 10.60
CA ALA A 132 -7.30 -5.18 10.11
C ALA A 132 -7.22 -4.11 9.01
N ILE A 133 -6.48 -3.02 9.25
CA ILE A 133 -6.30 -1.92 8.29
C ILE A 133 -5.55 -2.39 7.04
N LEU A 134 -4.41 -3.09 7.20
CA LEU A 134 -3.61 -3.54 6.06
C LEU A 134 -4.24 -4.73 5.32
N GLY A 135 -5.01 -5.55 6.02
CA GLY A 135 -5.71 -6.71 5.49
C GLY A 135 -6.79 -6.37 4.49
N THR A 136 -7.32 -5.13 4.54
CA THR A 136 -8.19 -4.57 3.48
C THR A 136 -7.56 -4.58 2.09
N SER A 137 -6.28 -4.95 1.94
CA SER A 137 -5.71 -5.35 0.64
C SER A 137 -6.49 -6.46 -0.07
N LEU A 138 -7.30 -7.22 0.67
CA LEU A 138 -8.23 -8.25 0.19
C LEU A 138 -9.66 -7.72 -0.07
N SER A 139 -9.92 -6.43 0.07
CA SER A 139 -11.23 -5.84 -0.21
C SER A 139 -11.77 -6.10 -1.61
N PRO A 140 -10.94 -6.30 -2.68
CA PRO A 140 -11.47 -6.70 -3.98
C PRO A 140 -12.25 -8.01 -3.96
N ILE A 141 -12.04 -8.90 -2.98
CA ILE A 141 -12.88 -10.11 -2.82
C ILE A 141 -14.33 -9.72 -2.60
N VAL A 142 -14.57 -8.69 -1.77
CA VAL A 142 -15.92 -8.24 -1.46
C VAL A 142 -16.57 -7.69 -2.71
N SER A 143 -15.93 -6.75 -3.40
CA SER A 143 -16.55 -6.09 -4.55
C SER A 143 -16.59 -6.96 -5.81
N GLN A 144 -15.58 -7.80 -6.07
CA GLN A 144 -15.60 -8.73 -7.20
C GLN A 144 -16.73 -9.75 -7.08
N ILE A 145 -16.92 -10.32 -5.90
CA ILE A 145 -17.98 -11.31 -5.69
C ILE A 145 -19.35 -10.63 -5.63
N SER A 146 -19.45 -9.43 -5.07
CA SER A 146 -20.74 -8.72 -4.94
C SER A 146 -21.22 -8.07 -6.24
N PHE A 147 -20.31 -7.56 -7.07
CA PHE A 147 -20.61 -6.66 -8.19
C PHE A 147 -19.87 -7.04 -9.49
N GLY A 148 -19.30 -8.24 -9.58
CA GLY A 148 -18.63 -8.73 -10.79
C GLY A 148 -19.61 -9.04 -11.94
N ASP A 149 -19.04 -9.22 -13.14
CA ASP A 149 -19.75 -9.21 -14.44
C ASP A 149 -20.78 -10.33 -14.67
N HIS A 150 -20.93 -11.28 -13.76
CA HIS A 150 -21.77 -12.46 -14.00
C HIS A 150 -22.97 -12.61 -13.05
N LEU A 151 -22.99 -11.90 -11.92
CA LEU A 151 -23.85 -12.29 -10.80
C LEU A 151 -24.03 -11.09 -9.84
N SER A 152 -24.86 -10.11 -10.19
CA SER A 152 -25.23 -9.00 -9.29
C SER A 152 -26.57 -9.26 -8.60
N THR A 153 -26.75 -10.43 -8.01
CA THR A 153 -27.95 -10.74 -7.23
C THR A 153 -27.75 -10.38 -5.75
N PRO A 154 -28.83 -10.20 -4.96
CA PRO A 154 -28.70 -10.04 -3.50
C PRO A 154 -27.95 -11.18 -2.81
N ILE A 155 -27.93 -12.38 -3.41
CA ILE A 155 -27.18 -13.53 -2.89
C ILE A 155 -25.68 -13.30 -3.05
N ASP A 156 -25.24 -12.81 -4.19
CA ASP A 156 -23.81 -12.57 -4.48
C ASP A 156 -23.24 -11.48 -3.58
N PHE A 157 -24.02 -10.42 -3.34
CA PHE A 157 -23.71 -9.41 -2.36
C PHE A 157 -23.50 -10.00 -0.95
N LEU A 158 -24.38 -10.90 -0.51
CA LEU A 158 -24.23 -11.58 0.77
C LEU A 158 -22.99 -12.48 0.80
N ILE A 159 -22.74 -13.25 -0.27
CA ILE A 159 -21.57 -14.11 -0.38
C ILE A 159 -20.28 -13.28 -0.34
N GLY A 160 -20.22 -12.15 -1.04
CA GLY A 160 -19.07 -11.25 -1.04
C GLY A 160 -18.74 -10.71 0.35
N ILE A 161 -19.76 -10.32 1.13
CA ILE A 161 -19.59 -9.93 2.53
C ILE A 161 -19.08 -11.10 3.37
N LEU A 162 -19.71 -12.27 3.27
CA LEU A 162 -19.34 -13.45 4.06
C LEU A 162 -17.92 -13.92 3.76
N LEU A 163 -17.52 -13.96 2.48
CA LEU A 163 -16.15 -14.28 2.08
C LEU A 163 -15.16 -13.23 2.57
N GLY A 164 -15.50 -11.94 2.51
CA GLY A 164 -14.69 -10.87 3.08
C GLY A 164 -14.44 -11.06 4.58
N VAL A 165 -15.50 -11.37 5.34
CA VAL A 165 -15.38 -11.69 6.77
C VAL A 165 -14.50 -12.92 6.99
N LEU A 166 -14.70 -13.98 6.21
CA LEU A 166 -13.94 -15.23 6.31
C LEU A 166 -12.44 -15.00 6.08
N VAL A 167 -12.06 -14.32 4.98
CA VAL A 167 -10.64 -14.06 4.70
C VAL A 167 -10.02 -13.11 5.71
N GLY A 168 -10.79 -12.12 6.19
CA GLY A 168 -10.37 -11.26 7.30
C GLY A 168 -10.11 -12.06 8.58
N PHE A 169 -10.94 -13.05 8.88
CA PHE A 169 -10.78 -13.91 10.06
C PHE A 169 -9.53 -14.78 10.00
N ILE A 170 -9.19 -15.32 8.82
CA ILE A 170 -8.07 -16.26 8.64
C ILE A 170 -6.73 -15.53 8.45
N LEU A 171 -6.74 -14.25 8.04
CA LEU A 171 -5.51 -13.51 7.71
C LEU A 171 -4.51 -13.34 8.89
N PRO A 172 -4.91 -13.00 10.14
CA PRO A 172 -3.95 -12.74 11.21
C PRO A 172 -2.90 -13.84 11.49
N PRO A 173 -3.26 -15.13 11.60
CA PRO A 173 -2.26 -16.18 11.80
C PRO A 173 -1.32 -16.34 10.60
N ILE A 174 -1.82 -16.21 9.37
CA ILE A 174 -0.99 -16.26 8.14
C ILE A 174 0.00 -15.10 8.13
N ALA A 175 -0.46 -13.89 8.48
CA ALA A 175 0.37 -12.69 8.55
C ALA A 175 1.50 -12.82 9.58
N SER A 176 1.23 -13.40 10.74
CA SER A 176 2.24 -13.63 11.78
C SER A 176 3.30 -14.64 11.33
N HIS A 177 2.86 -15.75 10.72
CA HIS A 177 3.78 -16.79 10.23
C HIS A 177 4.66 -16.29 9.06
N SER A 178 4.08 -15.50 8.17
CA SER A 178 4.71 -14.93 6.98
C SER A 178 6.02 -14.17 7.26
N ILE A 179 6.10 -13.45 8.39
CA ILE A 179 7.29 -12.68 8.78
C ILE A 179 8.53 -13.58 8.88
N LYS A 180 8.34 -14.81 9.38
CA LYS A 180 9.42 -15.80 9.56
C LYS A 180 9.97 -16.26 8.21
N ALA A 181 9.10 -16.47 7.23
CA ALA A 181 9.48 -16.98 5.91
C ALA A 181 10.47 -16.05 5.18
N HIS A 182 10.30 -14.73 5.30
CA HIS A 182 11.15 -13.75 4.64
C HIS A 182 12.07 -12.98 5.60
N ASN A 183 12.15 -13.39 6.87
CA ASN A 183 13.03 -12.82 7.90
C ASN A 183 12.95 -11.28 8.03
N GLY A 184 11.80 -10.66 7.74
CA GLY A 184 11.67 -9.20 7.77
C GLY A 184 12.36 -8.43 6.62
N TYR A 185 12.80 -9.11 5.56
CA TYR A 185 13.40 -8.45 4.38
C TYR A 185 12.39 -7.99 3.31
N ASN A 186 11.12 -8.37 3.47
CA ASN A 186 9.98 -7.85 2.73
C ASN A 186 9.21 -6.90 3.65
N LEU A 187 9.18 -5.60 3.33
CA LEU A 187 8.43 -4.62 4.12
C LEU A 187 6.91 -4.84 4.05
N TYR A 188 6.43 -5.40 2.94
CA TYR A 188 5.01 -5.59 2.67
C TYR A 188 4.54 -6.98 3.14
N ASN A 189 4.84 -7.35 4.39
CA ASN A 189 4.50 -8.67 4.95
C ASN A 189 3.00 -9.01 4.83
N ILE A 190 2.12 -8.05 5.12
CA ILE A 190 0.68 -8.29 4.97
C ILE A 190 0.32 -8.58 3.51
N GLY A 191 1.02 -7.97 2.56
CA GLY A 191 0.84 -8.25 1.13
C GLY A 191 1.28 -9.64 0.71
N PHE A 192 2.31 -10.17 1.37
CA PHE A 192 2.71 -11.56 1.20
C PHE A 192 1.64 -12.51 1.75
N ALA A 193 1.19 -12.27 2.98
CA ALA A 193 0.17 -13.08 3.64
C ALA A 193 -1.18 -13.05 2.90
N SER A 194 -1.66 -11.87 2.51
CA SER A 194 -2.88 -11.71 1.73
C SER A 194 -2.73 -12.36 0.35
N GLY A 195 -1.55 -12.26 -0.27
CA GLY A 195 -1.27 -12.91 -1.55
C GLY A 195 -1.34 -14.44 -1.49
N LEU A 196 -0.79 -15.05 -0.44
CA LEU A 196 -0.92 -16.49 -0.21
C LEU A 196 -2.40 -16.90 -0.05
N LEU A 197 -3.15 -16.15 0.76
CA LEU A 197 -4.57 -16.42 1.01
C LEU A 197 -5.42 -16.22 -0.25
N ALA A 198 -5.18 -15.16 -1.03
CA ALA A 198 -5.88 -14.90 -2.27
C ALA A 198 -5.55 -15.93 -3.36
N THR A 199 -4.30 -16.42 -3.40
CA THR A 199 -3.89 -17.51 -4.30
C THR A 199 -4.63 -18.80 -3.97
N LEU A 200 -4.74 -19.14 -2.67
CA LEU A 200 -5.53 -20.28 -2.21
C LEU A 200 -6.99 -20.13 -2.63
N LEU A 201 -7.59 -18.97 -2.35
CA LEU A 201 -8.98 -18.70 -2.71
C LEU A 201 -9.23 -18.82 -4.23
N MET A 202 -8.38 -18.20 -5.05
CA MET A 202 -8.51 -18.31 -6.51
C MET A 202 -8.30 -19.73 -7.03
N SER A 203 -7.42 -20.51 -6.40
CA SER A 203 -7.23 -21.92 -6.77
C SER A 203 -8.50 -22.73 -6.52
N ILE A 204 -9.18 -22.48 -5.40
CA ILE A 204 -10.48 -23.10 -5.08
C ILE A 204 -11.56 -22.62 -6.05
N LEU A 205 -11.67 -21.31 -6.30
CA LEU A 205 -12.66 -20.76 -7.23
C LEU A 205 -12.50 -21.34 -8.64
N ARG A 206 -11.26 -21.42 -9.14
CA ARG A 206 -10.96 -22.01 -10.45
C ARG A 206 -11.28 -23.50 -10.51
N SER A 207 -11.15 -24.25 -9.41
CA SER A 207 -11.58 -25.66 -9.41
C SER A 207 -13.09 -25.83 -9.56
N PHE A 208 -13.88 -24.79 -9.24
CA PHE A 208 -15.33 -24.73 -9.51
C PHE A 208 -15.67 -24.02 -10.83
N GLY A 209 -14.69 -23.75 -11.70
CA GLY A 209 -14.89 -23.07 -12.98
C GLY A 209 -15.05 -21.56 -12.89
N VAL A 210 -14.87 -20.96 -11.71
CA VAL A 210 -14.91 -19.50 -11.53
C VAL A 210 -13.51 -18.94 -11.79
N ASN A 211 -13.37 -18.16 -12.85
CA ASN A 211 -12.17 -17.40 -13.15
C ASN A 211 -12.51 -15.93 -13.33
N PHE A 212 -11.59 -15.05 -12.96
CA PHE A 212 -11.75 -13.62 -13.13
C PHE A 212 -10.89 -13.14 -14.27
N ASP A 213 -11.50 -12.36 -15.17
CA ASP A 213 -10.78 -11.72 -16.25
C ASP A 213 -9.88 -10.62 -15.70
N SER A 214 -8.72 -10.47 -16.34
CA SER A 214 -7.82 -9.37 -16.01
C SER A 214 -8.46 -8.05 -16.40
N ARG A 215 -8.58 -7.13 -15.45
CA ARG A 215 -9.05 -5.77 -15.69
C ARG A 215 -7.89 -4.78 -15.62
N LEU A 216 -7.84 -3.88 -16.60
CA LEU A 216 -6.91 -2.75 -16.63
C LEU A 216 -7.69 -1.47 -16.91
N ILE A 217 -7.99 -0.73 -15.85
CA ILE A 217 -8.48 0.64 -15.93
C ILE A 217 -7.33 1.55 -15.52
N TRP A 218 -6.96 2.47 -16.41
CA TRP A 218 -5.76 3.29 -16.26
C TRP A 218 -6.05 4.74 -16.70
N HIS A 219 -5.97 5.68 -15.77
CA HIS A 219 -6.17 7.09 -16.09
C HIS A 219 -4.91 7.71 -16.70
N SER A 220 -5.08 8.57 -17.70
CA SER A 220 -4.00 9.29 -18.38
C SER A 220 -4.38 10.76 -18.61
N GLY A 221 -3.39 11.64 -18.80
CA GLY A 221 -3.62 13.05 -19.20
C GLY A 221 -3.72 14.07 -18.07
N SER A 222 -3.71 13.65 -16.80
CA SER A 222 -3.83 14.55 -15.64
C SER A 222 -2.51 14.83 -14.91
N ASN A 223 -1.37 14.53 -15.54
CA ASN A 223 -0.03 14.62 -14.95
C ASN A 223 0.26 15.97 -14.30
N LYS A 224 -0.10 17.09 -14.93
CA LYS A 224 0.18 18.42 -14.40
C LYS A 224 -0.52 18.67 -13.06
N ILE A 225 -1.81 18.36 -12.97
CA ILE A 225 -2.62 18.58 -11.77
C ILE A 225 -2.16 17.66 -10.64
N LEU A 226 -1.96 16.38 -10.96
CA LEU A 226 -1.55 15.38 -9.98
C LEU A 226 -0.12 15.56 -9.50
N PHE A 227 0.77 16.07 -10.36
CA PHE A 227 2.11 16.48 -9.96
C PHE A 227 2.07 17.59 -8.92
N ILE A 228 1.25 18.63 -9.13
CA ILE A 228 1.08 19.74 -8.17
C ILE A 228 0.58 19.20 -6.83
N LEU A 229 -0.45 18.34 -6.83
CA LEU A 229 -0.98 17.72 -5.63
C LEU A 229 0.09 16.92 -4.87
N LEU A 230 0.86 16.09 -5.56
CA LEU A 230 1.94 15.29 -4.97
C LEU A 230 3.05 16.17 -4.38
N MET A 231 3.46 17.23 -5.07
CA MET A 231 4.46 18.17 -4.56
C MET A 231 3.95 18.90 -3.32
N ILE A 232 2.68 19.30 -3.27
CA ILE A 232 2.04 19.88 -2.08
C ILE A 232 2.12 18.89 -0.90
N CYS A 233 1.77 17.62 -1.12
CA CYS A 233 1.86 16.58 -0.08
C CYS A 233 3.29 16.43 0.45
N CYS A 234 4.27 16.34 -0.45
CA CYS A 234 5.66 16.12 -0.07
C CYS A 234 6.25 17.34 0.65
N PHE A 235 6.01 18.55 0.16
CA PHE A 235 6.46 19.77 0.81
C PHE A 235 5.77 19.98 2.16
N TYR A 236 4.49 19.66 2.28
CA TYR A 236 3.79 19.67 3.57
C TYR A 236 4.51 18.80 4.61
N LEU A 237 4.86 17.55 4.27
CA LEU A 237 5.61 16.67 5.16
C LEU A 237 7.00 17.22 5.52
N ILE A 238 7.72 17.76 4.54
CA ILE A 238 9.03 18.38 4.76
C ILE A 238 8.90 19.57 5.72
N ILE A 239 7.94 20.47 5.50
CA ILE A 239 7.69 21.63 6.35
C ILE A 239 7.35 21.19 7.78
N VAL A 240 6.46 20.21 7.95
CA VAL A 240 6.12 19.66 9.27
C VAL A 240 7.36 19.11 9.97
N GLY A 241 8.19 18.34 9.27
CA GLY A 241 9.43 17.79 9.80
C GLY A 241 10.49 18.87 10.10
N LEU A 242 10.55 19.95 9.32
CA LEU A 242 11.43 21.10 9.56
C LEU A 242 10.98 21.94 10.76
N ILE A 243 9.68 22.09 10.99
CA ILE A 243 9.17 22.86 12.13
C ILE A 243 9.32 22.06 13.43
N ARG A 244 8.97 20.77 13.41
CA ARG A 244 8.83 19.95 14.62
C ARG A 244 10.01 19.04 14.91
N GLY A 245 10.78 18.66 13.90
CA GLY A 245 11.90 17.72 14.03
C GLY A 245 13.08 18.31 14.79
N LYS A 246 13.73 17.49 15.61
CA LYS A 246 14.96 17.81 16.34
C LYS A 246 16.20 17.26 15.62
N ASN A 247 17.32 17.98 15.72
CA ASN A 247 18.63 17.55 15.21
C ASN A 247 18.64 17.10 13.74
N LYS A 248 17.83 17.77 12.90
CA LYS A 248 17.44 17.38 11.52
C LYS A 248 18.59 16.79 10.68
N LYS A 249 19.71 17.51 10.57
CA LYS A 249 20.87 17.10 9.74
C LYS A 249 21.51 15.80 10.24
N SER A 250 21.74 15.69 11.54
CA SER A 250 22.31 14.49 12.15
C SER A 250 21.34 13.32 12.03
N THR A 251 20.07 13.55 12.35
CA THR A 251 19.01 12.54 12.28
C THR A 251 18.82 11.99 10.86
N LEU A 252 18.80 12.84 9.83
CA LEU A 252 18.71 12.40 8.43
C LEU A 252 19.93 11.59 7.97
N SER A 253 21.12 11.96 8.45
CA SER A 253 22.33 11.17 8.21
C SER A 253 22.21 9.77 8.83
N THR A 254 21.67 9.68 10.05
CA THR A 254 21.45 8.41 10.76
C THR A 254 20.34 7.57 10.15
N ILE A 255 19.22 8.17 9.70
CA ILE A 255 18.14 7.49 8.98
C ILE A 255 18.71 6.76 7.75
N ASN A 256 19.56 7.42 6.98
CA ASN A 256 20.19 6.85 5.79
C ASN A 256 21.20 5.73 6.08
N LYS A 257 21.61 5.54 7.34
CA LYS A 257 22.47 4.41 7.76
C LYS A 257 21.66 3.21 8.26
N GLN A 258 20.34 3.35 8.43
CA GLN A 258 19.50 2.26 8.90
C GLN A 258 19.32 1.19 7.81
N THR A 259 19.33 -0.08 8.23
CA THR A 259 19.08 -1.21 7.33
C THR A 259 17.62 -1.20 6.84
N GLY A 260 16.69 -0.81 7.70
CA GLY A 260 15.27 -0.75 7.39
C GLY A 260 14.54 -2.08 7.49
N ARG A 261 15.16 -3.14 8.05
CA ARG A 261 14.52 -4.44 8.27
C ARG A 261 13.17 -4.28 8.98
N LEU A 262 12.15 -5.02 8.53
CA LEU A 262 10.80 -4.97 9.09
C LEU A 262 10.87 -5.06 10.62
N ILE A 263 10.18 -4.14 11.32
CA ILE A 263 10.28 -3.77 12.76
C ILE A 263 11.11 -2.48 13.02
N SER A 264 11.88 -1.98 12.04
CA SER A 264 12.59 -0.70 12.17
C SER A 264 11.63 0.50 12.12
N ASP A 265 11.12 0.91 13.26
CA ASP A 265 10.19 2.03 13.39
C ASP A 265 10.93 3.38 13.39
N PHE A 266 11.01 4.03 12.22
CA PHE A 266 11.77 5.27 12.08
C PHE A 266 11.12 6.43 12.85
N TYR A 267 9.80 6.45 12.96
CA TYR A 267 9.13 7.50 13.72
C TYR A 267 9.45 7.41 15.22
N ILE A 268 9.44 6.21 15.80
CA ILE A 268 9.85 6.01 17.20
C ILE A 268 11.32 6.40 17.39
N LEU A 269 12.20 6.02 16.45
CA LEU A 269 13.65 6.25 16.57
C LEU A 269 14.07 7.70 16.33
N PHE A 270 13.38 8.42 15.44
CA PHE A 270 13.84 9.71 14.91
C PHE A 270 12.82 10.84 15.06
N GLY A 271 11.65 10.56 15.63
CA GLY A 271 10.57 11.51 15.85
C GLY A 271 10.08 12.15 14.54
N GLU A 272 9.68 13.41 14.63
CA GLU A 272 9.08 14.17 13.53
C GLU A 272 10.04 14.46 12.38
N THR A 273 11.35 14.35 12.57
CA THR A 273 12.33 14.46 11.46
C THR A 273 12.09 13.39 10.38
N THR A 274 11.44 12.29 10.74
CA THR A 274 11.00 11.24 9.82
C THR A 274 10.14 11.79 8.69
N TYR A 275 9.31 12.82 8.92
CA TYR A 275 8.49 13.42 7.86
C TYR A 275 9.32 14.04 6.73
N ILE A 276 10.54 14.53 7.02
CA ILE A 276 11.45 15.02 5.98
C ILE A 276 11.91 13.86 5.08
N ASN A 277 12.26 12.71 5.66
CA ASN A 277 12.62 11.51 4.89
C ASN A 277 11.45 11.04 4.02
N MET A 278 10.24 10.99 4.58
CA MET A 278 9.02 10.63 3.84
C MET A 278 8.77 11.56 2.64
N GLY A 279 8.86 12.88 2.85
CA GLY A 279 8.64 13.86 1.78
C GLY A 279 9.72 13.81 0.69
N ILE A 280 11.00 13.65 1.04
CA ILE A 280 12.07 13.51 0.04
C ILE A 280 11.86 12.24 -0.80
N LEU A 281 11.54 11.10 -0.17
CA LEU A 281 11.24 9.87 -0.89
C LEU A 281 10.03 10.04 -1.83
N GLY A 282 9.01 10.78 -1.41
CA GLY A 282 7.86 11.12 -2.26
C GLY A 282 8.23 11.97 -3.47
N ILE A 283 9.05 13.00 -3.30
CA ILE A 283 9.55 13.84 -4.41
C ILE A 283 10.34 12.97 -5.39
N LEU A 284 11.27 12.15 -4.91
CA LEU A 284 12.09 11.29 -5.77
C LEU A 284 11.24 10.28 -6.55
N ALA A 285 10.25 9.66 -5.91
CA ALA A 285 9.34 8.73 -6.57
C ALA A 285 8.45 9.43 -7.62
N THR A 286 7.94 10.63 -7.30
CA THR A 286 7.14 11.43 -8.23
C THR A 286 7.95 11.87 -9.45
N LEU A 287 9.16 12.40 -9.21
CA LEU A 287 10.08 12.78 -10.29
C LEU A 287 10.45 11.59 -11.15
N PHE A 288 10.70 10.42 -10.54
CA PHE A 288 10.99 9.21 -11.29
C PHE A 288 9.89 8.88 -12.30
N VAL A 289 8.62 8.84 -11.88
CA VAL A 289 7.48 8.54 -12.78
C VAL A 289 7.40 9.52 -13.94
N VAL A 290 7.49 10.82 -13.65
CA VAL A 290 7.38 11.86 -14.69
C VAL A 290 8.58 11.83 -15.65
N LEU A 291 9.80 11.62 -15.15
CA LEU A 291 11.02 11.63 -15.96
C LEU A 291 11.08 10.46 -16.95
N ILE A 292 10.50 9.30 -16.60
CA ILE A 292 10.41 8.15 -17.52
C ILE A 292 9.19 8.23 -18.44
N GLY A 293 8.41 9.32 -18.38
CA GLY A 293 7.22 9.52 -19.21
C GLY A 293 6.00 8.71 -18.78
N GLY A 294 5.92 8.30 -17.51
CA GLY A 294 4.77 7.59 -16.96
C GLY A 294 3.62 8.52 -16.56
N ASP A 295 2.40 7.99 -16.56
CA ASP A 295 1.22 8.72 -16.08
C ASP A 295 1.21 8.83 -14.55
N LEU A 296 0.85 10.02 -14.06
CA LEU A 296 0.41 10.20 -12.69
C LEU A 296 -1.10 9.94 -12.67
N ASN A 297 -1.51 8.99 -11.84
CA ASN A 297 -2.89 8.57 -11.69
C ASN A 297 -3.12 7.86 -10.36
N GLY A 298 -4.30 7.29 -10.13
CA GLY A 298 -4.63 6.65 -8.87
C GLY A 298 -3.67 5.51 -8.52
N ALA A 299 -3.30 4.70 -9.50
CA ALA A 299 -2.40 3.58 -9.30
C ALA A 299 -0.95 4.01 -9.03
N THR A 300 -0.41 5.01 -9.75
CA THR A 300 0.97 5.46 -9.50
C THR A 300 1.07 6.30 -8.23
N ILE A 301 0.04 7.10 -7.90
CA ILE A 301 -0.07 7.79 -6.60
C ILE A 301 -0.09 6.76 -5.47
N CYS A 302 -0.78 5.63 -5.62
CA CYS A 302 -0.74 4.53 -4.67
C CYS A 302 0.69 4.02 -4.42
N GLY A 303 1.46 3.80 -5.49
CA GLY A 303 2.88 3.40 -5.41
C GLY A 303 3.75 4.46 -4.70
N ILE A 304 3.58 5.73 -5.06
CA ILE A 304 4.30 6.86 -4.45
C ILE A 304 3.96 6.99 -2.96
N PHE A 305 2.67 6.91 -2.60
CA PHE A 305 2.21 6.98 -1.21
C PHE A 305 2.70 5.80 -0.39
N THR A 306 2.85 4.62 -1.01
CA THR A 306 3.48 3.47 -0.36
C THR A 306 4.97 3.72 -0.09
N ILE A 307 5.70 4.38 -0.99
CA ILE A 307 7.09 4.80 -0.74
C ILE A 307 7.16 5.83 0.41
N ILE A 308 6.28 6.84 0.40
CA ILE A 308 6.17 7.86 1.44
C ILE A 308 5.87 7.22 2.80
N GLY A 309 4.85 6.37 2.88
CA GLY A 309 4.40 5.72 4.11
C GLY A 309 5.51 4.88 4.75
N PHE A 310 6.18 4.03 3.96
CA PHE A 310 7.32 3.25 4.46
C PHE A 310 8.57 4.09 4.73
N GLY A 311 8.62 5.36 4.32
CA GLY A 311 9.60 6.33 4.81
C GLY A 311 9.54 6.55 6.33
N ALA A 312 8.42 6.20 6.98
CA ALA A 312 8.29 6.15 8.43
C ALA A 312 8.59 4.78 9.05
N PHE A 313 8.79 3.75 8.23
CA PHE A 313 8.86 2.35 8.68
C PHE A 313 9.80 1.50 7.82
N GLY A 314 11.04 1.96 7.63
CA GLY A 314 12.12 1.15 7.07
C GLY A 314 12.72 1.63 5.74
N LYS A 315 12.11 2.56 5.00
CA LYS A 315 12.69 3.12 3.77
C LYS A 315 13.48 4.39 4.05
N ASN A 316 14.67 4.45 3.47
CA ASN A 316 15.48 5.66 3.33
C ASN A 316 16.04 5.75 1.91
N ILE A 317 16.67 6.86 1.58
CA ILE A 317 17.17 7.11 0.22
C ILE A 317 18.19 6.03 -0.19
N LYS A 318 19.11 5.69 0.72
CA LYS A 318 20.23 4.77 0.42
C LYS A 318 19.80 3.32 0.22
N ASN A 319 18.74 2.88 0.88
CA ASN A 319 18.24 1.51 0.74
C ASN A 319 17.16 1.37 -0.34
N THR A 320 16.54 2.48 -0.77
CA THR A 320 15.45 2.49 -1.75
C THR A 320 15.97 2.66 -3.18
N ILE A 321 16.86 3.63 -3.43
CA ILE A 321 17.33 3.95 -4.78
C ILE A 321 17.95 2.74 -5.50
N PRO A 322 18.86 1.95 -4.89
CA PRO A 322 19.46 0.81 -5.59
C PRO A 322 18.44 -0.24 -6.04
N VAL A 323 17.37 -0.43 -5.26
CA VAL A 323 16.28 -1.36 -5.62
C VAL A 323 15.50 -0.84 -6.82
N VAL A 324 15.16 0.46 -6.83
CA VAL A 324 14.51 1.12 -7.98
C VAL A 324 15.37 1.06 -9.23
N ILE A 325 16.69 1.26 -9.11
CA ILE A 325 17.64 1.12 -10.22
C ILE A 325 17.58 -0.30 -10.78
N GLY A 326 17.66 -1.33 -9.93
CA GLY A 326 17.56 -2.72 -10.36
C GLY A 326 16.25 -3.05 -11.05
N ALA A 327 15.13 -2.60 -10.48
CA ALA A 327 13.82 -2.78 -11.09
C ALA A 327 13.71 -2.06 -12.45
N SER A 328 14.27 -0.86 -12.57
CA SER A 328 14.29 -0.10 -13.83
C SER A 328 15.13 -0.80 -14.88
N ILE A 329 16.28 -1.36 -14.51
CA ILE A 329 17.12 -2.18 -15.41
C ILE A 329 16.30 -3.36 -15.95
N ALA A 330 15.64 -4.12 -15.07
CA ALA A 330 14.80 -5.24 -15.51
C ALA A 330 13.65 -4.81 -16.43
N ALA A 331 13.03 -3.66 -16.16
CA ALA A 331 11.96 -3.13 -16.99
C ALA A 331 12.45 -2.69 -18.38
N LEU A 332 13.68 -2.18 -18.50
CA LEU A 332 14.28 -1.81 -19.80
C LEU A 332 14.52 -3.03 -20.72
N PHE A 333 14.74 -4.21 -20.14
CA PHE A 333 14.90 -5.46 -20.89
C PHE A 333 13.59 -6.24 -21.04
N ASN A 334 12.46 -5.70 -20.57
CA ASN A 334 11.16 -6.34 -20.70
C ASN A 334 10.60 -6.14 -22.11
N VAL A 335 9.72 -7.06 -22.53
CA VAL A 335 8.99 -6.96 -23.81
C VAL A 335 8.02 -5.78 -23.84
N ASN A 336 7.52 -5.36 -22.68
CA ASN A 336 6.62 -4.22 -22.53
C ASN A 336 7.42 -2.94 -22.25
N PRO A 337 6.92 -1.77 -22.67
CA PRO A 337 7.58 -0.50 -22.37
C PRO A 337 7.63 -0.25 -20.85
N ILE A 338 8.69 0.42 -20.39
CA ILE A 338 8.89 0.74 -18.95
C ILE A 338 7.72 1.54 -18.34
N THR A 339 6.99 2.28 -19.18
CA THR A 339 5.80 3.06 -18.80
C THR A 339 4.53 2.23 -18.73
N SER A 340 4.55 0.95 -19.12
CA SER A 340 3.39 0.07 -19.02
C SER A 340 2.92 -0.05 -17.56
N PRO A 341 1.59 -0.11 -17.31
CA PRO A 341 1.03 -0.10 -15.96
C PRO A 341 1.66 -1.12 -15.01
N SER A 342 1.80 -2.37 -15.46
CA SER A 342 2.38 -3.45 -14.65
C SER A 342 3.84 -3.18 -14.28
N LEU A 343 4.69 -2.76 -15.23
CA LEU A 343 6.10 -2.50 -14.97
C LEU A 343 6.31 -1.25 -14.12
N LEU A 344 5.58 -0.17 -14.41
CA LEU A 344 5.67 1.08 -13.66
C LEU A 344 5.33 0.86 -12.17
N LEU A 345 4.23 0.16 -11.89
CA LEU A 345 3.87 -0.21 -10.53
C LEU A 345 4.90 -1.17 -9.91
N SER A 346 5.38 -2.16 -10.66
CA SER A 346 6.41 -3.09 -10.19
C SER A 346 7.68 -2.37 -9.73
N ILE A 347 8.09 -1.31 -10.43
CA ILE A 347 9.25 -0.50 -10.05
C ILE A 347 8.99 0.25 -8.75
N LEU A 348 7.88 0.97 -8.65
CA LEU A 348 7.54 1.74 -7.44
C LEU A 348 7.44 0.84 -6.20
N PHE A 349 6.78 -0.31 -6.34
CA PHE A 349 6.55 -1.23 -5.24
C PHE A 349 7.73 -2.16 -4.95
N SER A 350 8.70 -2.33 -5.87
CA SER A 350 9.94 -3.11 -5.63
C SER A 350 10.69 -2.68 -4.38
N THR A 351 10.52 -1.41 -4.00
CA THR A 351 11.05 -0.81 -2.77
C THR A 351 10.65 -1.53 -1.49
N THR A 352 9.70 -2.48 -1.53
CA THR A 352 9.47 -3.43 -0.44
C THR A 352 10.72 -4.21 -0.02
N LEU A 353 11.66 -4.41 -0.95
CA LEU A 353 12.92 -5.12 -0.74
C LEU A 353 14.07 -4.19 -0.33
N ALA A 354 13.78 -2.92 -0.02
CA ALA A 354 14.76 -1.98 0.53
C ALA A 354 15.59 -2.55 1.70
N PRO A 355 15.04 -3.37 2.62
CA PRO A 355 15.84 -4.00 3.66
C PRO A 355 17.00 -4.88 3.17
N ILE A 356 16.86 -5.52 2.00
CA ILE A 356 17.93 -6.34 1.40
C ILE A 356 19.11 -5.44 1.05
N CYS A 357 18.83 -4.31 0.40
CA CYS A 357 19.84 -3.29 0.11
C CYS A 357 20.48 -2.76 1.41
N GLY A 358 19.65 -2.41 2.39
CA GLY A 358 20.13 -1.81 3.64
C GLY A 358 21.01 -2.75 4.47
N LYS A 359 20.76 -4.06 4.44
CA LYS A 359 21.56 -5.06 5.19
C LYS A 359 22.76 -5.59 4.41
N PHE A 360 22.59 -5.90 3.13
CA PHE A 360 23.62 -6.61 2.36
C PHE A 360 24.41 -5.69 1.43
N GLY A 361 23.93 -4.48 1.17
CA GLY A 361 24.58 -3.48 0.33
C GLY A 361 23.86 -3.25 -1.01
N TRP A 362 24.24 -2.17 -1.68
CA TRP A 362 23.57 -1.68 -2.89
C TRP A 362 23.51 -2.69 -4.04
N LYS A 363 24.55 -3.53 -4.21
CA LYS A 363 24.60 -4.58 -5.25
C LYS A 363 23.44 -5.57 -5.10
N TYR A 364 23.16 -5.99 -3.87
CA TYR A 364 22.03 -6.89 -3.58
C TYR A 364 20.69 -6.15 -3.67
N GLY A 365 20.67 -4.85 -3.43
CA GLY A 365 19.51 -4.00 -3.73
C GLY A 365 19.14 -4.03 -5.20
N ILE A 366 20.12 -3.80 -6.09
CA ILE A 366 19.92 -3.89 -7.55
C ILE A 366 19.44 -5.28 -7.93
N LEU A 367 20.10 -6.33 -7.46
CA LEU A 367 19.70 -7.71 -7.75
C LEU A 367 18.26 -8.01 -7.29
N ALA A 368 17.89 -7.58 -6.09
CA ALA A 368 16.54 -7.74 -5.56
C ALA A 368 15.50 -7.03 -6.44
N GLY A 369 15.78 -5.81 -6.89
CA GLY A 369 14.92 -5.07 -7.83
C GLY A 369 14.75 -5.79 -9.17
N VAL A 370 15.84 -6.32 -9.74
CA VAL A 370 15.80 -7.08 -11.01
C VAL A 370 14.90 -8.31 -10.88
N ILE A 371 15.10 -9.12 -9.85
CA ILE A 371 14.32 -10.35 -9.64
C ILE A 371 12.85 -10.00 -9.36
N HIS A 372 12.58 -8.94 -8.59
CA HIS A 372 11.23 -8.53 -8.24
C HIS A 372 10.35 -8.26 -9.46
N VAL A 373 10.81 -7.45 -10.41
CA VAL A 373 10.02 -7.12 -11.62
C VAL A 373 9.63 -8.39 -12.39
N ASN A 374 10.55 -9.34 -12.53
CA ASN A 374 10.30 -10.61 -13.22
C ASN A 374 9.29 -11.51 -12.47
N ILE A 375 9.27 -11.47 -11.14
CA ILE A 375 8.28 -12.22 -10.35
C ILE A 375 6.90 -11.56 -10.47
N VAL A 376 6.81 -10.22 -10.34
CA VAL A 376 5.53 -9.50 -10.35
C VAL A 376 4.72 -9.77 -11.62
N THR A 377 5.37 -9.83 -12.78
CA THR A 377 4.71 -10.09 -14.07
C THR A 377 4.03 -11.45 -14.17
N ASN A 378 4.30 -12.38 -13.25
CA ASN A 378 3.76 -13.73 -13.26
C ASN A 378 2.78 -14.01 -12.11
N ILE A 379 2.99 -13.39 -10.94
CA ILE A 379 2.20 -13.73 -9.75
C ILE A 379 0.78 -13.15 -9.73
N GLY A 380 0.50 -12.10 -10.50
CA GLY A 380 -0.85 -11.51 -10.58
C GLY A 380 -1.92 -12.51 -11.01
N TYR A 381 -1.53 -13.44 -11.88
CA TYR A 381 -2.38 -14.55 -12.33
C TYR A 381 -2.77 -15.49 -11.18
N LEU A 382 -1.87 -15.77 -10.23
CA LEU A 382 -2.10 -16.74 -9.15
C LEU A 382 -3.27 -16.34 -8.26
N HIS A 383 -3.40 -15.04 -7.98
CA HIS A 383 -4.43 -14.50 -7.11
C HIS A 383 -5.54 -13.75 -7.85
N GLY A 384 -5.57 -13.80 -9.19
CA GLY A 384 -6.66 -13.24 -10.01
C GLY A 384 -6.94 -11.75 -9.77
N GLY A 385 -5.91 -10.97 -9.42
CA GLY A 385 -6.04 -9.54 -9.06
C GLY A 385 -6.79 -9.23 -7.76
N LEU A 386 -7.12 -10.23 -6.94
CA LEU A 386 -7.80 -10.04 -5.64
C LEU A 386 -6.92 -9.43 -4.54
N ASN A 387 -5.59 -9.57 -4.66
CA ASN A 387 -4.63 -9.01 -3.72
C ASN A 387 -4.11 -7.67 -4.24
N LEU A 388 -4.57 -6.56 -3.65
CA LEU A 388 -4.05 -5.23 -3.97
C LEU A 388 -2.56 -5.12 -3.67
N TYR A 389 -2.07 -5.82 -2.65
CA TYR A 389 -0.66 -5.81 -2.28
C TYR A 389 0.13 -6.90 -3.03
N ASN A 390 -0.15 -7.07 -4.33
CA ASN A 390 0.51 -8.01 -5.25
C ASN A 390 2.05 -7.99 -5.11
N ASN A 391 2.64 -6.79 -5.08
CA ASN A 391 4.08 -6.64 -4.93
C ASN A 391 4.63 -7.09 -3.57
N GLY A 392 3.79 -7.15 -2.53
CA GLY A 392 4.17 -7.78 -1.27
C GLY A 392 4.28 -9.29 -1.39
N LEU A 393 3.43 -9.93 -2.21
CA LEU A 393 3.56 -11.34 -2.57
C LEU A 393 4.87 -11.60 -3.34
N ALA A 394 5.14 -10.80 -4.37
CA ALA A 394 6.39 -10.91 -5.14
C ALA A 394 7.62 -10.70 -4.24
N GLY A 395 7.62 -9.64 -3.44
CA GLY A 395 8.71 -9.34 -2.50
C GLY A 395 8.95 -10.47 -1.49
N GLY A 396 7.90 -11.15 -1.05
CA GLY A 396 8.04 -12.34 -0.20
C GLY A 396 8.78 -13.48 -0.90
N PHE A 397 8.39 -13.81 -2.13
CA PHE A 397 9.11 -14.81 -2.94
C PHE A 397 10.56 -14.42 -3.21
N VAL A 398 10.81 -13.16 -3.60
CA VAL A 398 12.19 -12.68 -3.80
C VAL A 398 13.02 -12.86 -2.54
N ALA A 399 12.50 -12.45 -1.37
CA ALA A 399 13.23 -12.58 -0.12
C ALA A 399 13.46 -14.06 0.27
N MET A 400 12.47 -14.92 0.09
CA MET A 400 12.61 -16.36 0.38
C MET A 400 13.67 -17.04 -0.50
N ILE A 401 13.86 -16.59 -1.74
CA ILE A 401 14.87 -17.12 -2.66
C ILE A 401 16.24 -16.49 -2.38
N LEU A 402 16.28 -15.16 -2.32
CA LEU A 402 17.52 -14.42 -2.35
C LEU A 402 18.25 -14.43 -1.00
N ILE A 403 17.51 -14.41 0.12
CA ILE A 403 18.13 -14.33 1.44
C ILE A 403 18.98 -15.58 1.75
N PRO A 404 18.48 -16.82 1.60
CA PRO A 404 19.29 -18.01 1.80
C PRO A 404 20.54 -18.01 0.92
N LEU A 405 20.41 -17.69 -0.37
CA LEU A 405 21.55 -17.63 -1.30
C LEU A 405 22.60 -16.61 -0.87
N ILE A 406 22.18 -15.41 -0.47
CA ILE A 406 23.12 -14.39 0.04
C ILE A 406 23.80 -14.90 1.30
N THR A 407 23.04 -15.43 2.27
CA THR A 407 23.61 -15.84 3.56
C THR A 407 24.54 -17.05 3.46
N THR A 408 24.30 -17.96 2.53
CA THR A 408 25.15 -19.15 2.34
C THR A 408 26.44 -18.82 1.59
N PHE A 409 26.38 -18.00 0.55
CA PHE A 409 27.54 -17.76 -0.33
C PHE A 409 28.31 -16.49 -0.02
N LYS A 410 27.78 -15.60 0.83
CA LYS A 410 28.55 -14.46 1.34
C LYS A 410 29.51 -14.99 2.41
N LYS A 411 30.78 -15.13 2.06
CA LYS A 411 31.86 -15.28 3.04
C LYS A 411 31.73 -14.15 4.06
N GLU A 412 31.72 -14.49 5.35
CA GLU A 412 31.97 -13.50 6.39
C GLU A 412 33.34 -12.88 6.07
N ILE A 413 33.35 -11.58 5.76
CA ILE A 413 34.57 -10.80 5.57
C ILE A 413 34.91 -10.19 6.92
#